data_AF-A0A067DXR0-F1
#
_entry.id   AF-A0A067DXR0-F1
#
_cell.length_a   1.000
_cell.length_b   1.000
_cell.length_c   1.000
_cell.angle_alpha   90.00
_cell.angle_beta   90.00
_cell.angle_gamma   90.00
#
_symmetry.space_group_name_H-M   'P 1'
#
loop_
_entity.id
_entity.type
_entity.pdbx_description
1 polymer ?
#
loop_
_entity_poly.entity_id
_entity_poly.type
_entity_poly.pdbx_seq_one_letter_code
_entity_poly.pdbx_strand_id
1 'polypeptide(L)'
;MNAFTFYFQCGAVPVFLYAAAHPTGKPLDTIRRELGYYRPNSMGNQWAGWTMPEILPERPNEGPIQVSPARGIAMIGARPWVALYNIPIMSTDVAATRRIARMVSARGGGLPTVQTLGLVHGEDSTEIACMLLEPNQVGADRVQNRVEKLAAEEGLDVEKGYFTDFSPEMIVEKYMNLINATANAD
;
A
#
# COMPACT_ATOMS: atom_id res chain seq x y z
N MET A 1 22.76 17.53 0.69
CA MET A 1 22.14 16.28 0.20
C MET A 1 22.51 15.22 1.24
N ASN A 2 21.68 15.07 2.28
CA ASN A 2 22.02 14.18 3.39
C ASN A 2 21.55 12.79 3.02
N ALA A 3 22.47 11.97 2.51
CA ALA A 3 22.23 10.55 2.35
C ALA A 3 22.10 9.94 3.75
N PHE A 4 20.89 9.50 4.10
CA PHE A 4 20.72 8.56 5.21
C PHE A 4 21.34 7.24 4.77
N THR A 5 22.63 7.03 5.08
CA THR A 5 23.27 5.72 4.93
C THR A 5 22.73 4.83 6.03
N PHE A 6 21.70 4.05 5.70
CA PHE A 6 21.24 2.96 6.54
C PHE A 6 22.30 1.85 6.55
N TYR A 7 23.05 1.70 7.65
CA TYR A 7 23.88 0.52 7.88
C TYR A 7 22.98 -0.67 8.26
N PHE A 8 22.26 -1.22 7.29
CA PHE A 8 21.61 -2.52 7.45
C PHE A 8 22.62 -3.61 7.08
N GLN A 9 23.19 -4.28 8.07
CA GLN A 9 23.92 -5.53 7.85
C GLN A 9 22.91 -6.68 7.66
N CYS A 10 22.01 -6.55 6.69
CA CYS A 10 21.05 -7.59 6.34
C CYS A 10 21.69 -8.57 5.34
N GLY A 11 22.77 -9.26 5.75
CA GLY A 11 23.47 -10.20 4.87
C GLY A 11 22.63 -11.40 4.41
N ALA A 12 21.37 -11.51 4.84
CA ALA A 12 20.54 -12.69 4.69
C ALA A 12 19.16 -12.46 4.05
N VAL A 13 18.78 -11.21 3.71
CA VAL A 13 17.49 -10.89 3.07
C VAL A 13 17.69 -9.88 1.94
N PRO A 14 17.16 -10.11 0.74
CA PRO A 14 17.16 -9.13 -0.34
C PRO A 14 16.34 -7.89 0.05
N VAL A 15 16.88 -6.69 -0.17
CA VAL A 15 16.22 -5.42 0.16
C VAL A 15 16.10 -4.53 -1.07
N PHE A 16 14.88 -4.09 -1.36
CA PHE A 16 14.60 -3.07 -2.37
C PHE A 16 14.34 -1.73 -1.71
N LEU A 17 15.09 -0.71 -2.10
CA LEU A 17 14.89 0.66 -1.66
C LEU A 17 13.79 1.32 -2.49
N TYR A 18 13.02 2.22 -1.91
CA TYR A 18 12.00 2.98 -2.65
C TYR A 18 11.91 4.44 -2.20
N ALA A 19 11.24 5.26 -3.03
CA ALA A 19 11.08 6.70 -2.81
C ALA A 19 12.43 7.39 -2.52
N ALA A 20 12.53 8.26 -1.52
CA ALA A 20 13.75 9.02 -1.26
C ALA A 20 14.96 8.17 -0.85
N ALA A 21 14.77 6.89 -0.50
CA ALA A 21 15.86 5.97 -0.23
C ALA A 21 16.41 5.31 -1.51
N HIS A 22 15.66 5.29 -2.61
CA HIS A 22 16.12 4.70 -3.87
C HIS A 22 16.96 5.70 -4.68
N PRO A 23 18.07 5.31 -5.31
CA PRO A 23 18.97 6.22 -6.05
C PRO A 23 18.28 7.09 -7.11
N THR A 24 17.21 6.57 -7.72
CA THR A 24 16.41 7.26 -8.74
C THR A 24 15.00 7.66 -8.28
N GLY A 25 14.69 7.53 -6.98
CA GLY A 25 13.35 7.87 -6.49
C GLY A 25 12.24 6.89 -6.87
N LYS A 26 12.57 5.63 -7.18
CA LYS A 26 11.62 4.65 -7.73
C LYS A 26 10.42 4.42 -6.80
N PRO A 27 9.16 4.49 -7.29
CA PRO A 27 7.98 4.27 -6.46
C PRO A 27 7.83 2.81 -6.00
N LEU A 28 7.30 2.61 -4.79
CA LEU A 28 7.07 1.29 -4.19
C LEU A 28 6.20 0.37 -5.06
N ASP A 29 5.10 0.91 -5.61
CA ASP A 29 4.17 0.13 -6.43
C ASP A 29 4.80 -0.33 -7.75
N THR A 30 5.77 0.43 -8.27
CA THR A 30 6.53 0.05 -9.47
C THR A 30 7.39 -1.19 -9.17
N ILE A 31 8.16 -1.17 -8.08
CA ILE A 31 9.00 -2.29 -7.65
C ILE A 31 8.12 -3.53 -7.38
N ARG A 32 7.01 -3.35 -6.66
CA ARG A 32 6.03 -4.43 -6.41
C ARG A 32 5.52 -5.06 -7.72
N ARG A 33 5.25 -4.26 -8.75
CA ARG A 33 4.79 -4.77 -10.07
C ARG A 33 5.86 -5.56 -10.80
N GLU A 34 7.09 -5.08 -10.81
CA GLU A 34 8.24 -5.76 -11.44
C GLU A 34 8.50 -7.11 -10.78
N LEU A 35 8.33 -7.18 -9.45
CA LEU A 35 8.45 -8.42 -8.68
C LEU A 35 7.19 -9.29 -8.71
N GLY A 36 6.17 -8.91 -9.50
CA GLY A 36 4.96 -9.71 -9.68
C GLY A 36 3.96 -9.67 -8.52
N TYR A 37 4.13 -8.80 -7.52
CA TYR A 37 3.31 -8.72 -6.30
C TYR A 37 1.81 -8.46 -6.53
N TYR A 38 1.39 -8.03 -7.72
CA TYR A 38 -0.04 -7.81 -8.03
C TYR A 38 -0.63 -8.85 -8.99
N ARG A 39 0.10 -9.94 -9.26
CA ARG A 39 -0.38 -11.04 -10.12
C ARG A 39 -0.86 -12.20 -9.26
N PRO A 40 -2.18 -12.50 -9.21
CA PRO A 40 -2.66 -13.67 -8.47
C PRO A 40 -1.97 -14.93 -8.99
N ASN A 41 -1.65 -15.86 -8.09
CA ASN A 41 -0.96 -17.11 -8.40
C ASN A 41 -1.82 -18.36 -8.15
N SER A 42 -3.09 -18.16 -7.80
CA SER A 42 -4.09 -19.21 -7.61
C SER A 42 -5.33 -18.93 -8.47
N MET A 43 -6.35 -19.79 -8.38
CA MET A 43 -7.58 -19.67 -9.16
C MET A 43 -8.27 -18.30 -8.95
N GLY A 44 -8.67 -17.69 -10.06
CA GLY A 44 -9.33 -16.40 -10.08
C GLY A 44 -8.45 -15.27 -9.53
N ASN A 45 -8.86 -14.73 -8.38
CA ASN A 45 -8.29 -13.51 -7.79
C ASN A 45 -7.48 -13.77 -6.51
N GLN A 46 -7.18 -15.05 -6.24
CA GLN A 46 -6.59 -15.49 -4.98
C GLN A 46 -5.07 -15.56 -5.04
N TRP A 47 -4.47 -15.43 -3.85
CA TRP A 47 -3.06 -15.69 -3.59
C TRP A 47 -2.93 -16.96 -2.75
N ALA A 48 -2.03 -17.86 -3.11
CA ALA A 48 -1.77 -19.10 -2.37
C ALA A 48 -0.27 -19.40 -2.25
N GLY A 49 0.26 -19.39 -1.04
CA GLY A 49 1.61 -19.84 -0.76
C GLY A 49 2.73 -18.96 -1.35
N TRP A 50 3.88 -19.60 -1.60
CA TRP A 50 5.11 -18.97 -2.07
C TRP A 50 5.08 -18.69 -3.57
N THR A 51 5.39 -17.46 -3.98
CA THR A 51 5.23 -16.97 -5.36
C THR A 51 6.52 -16.48 -6.00
N MET A 52 7.59 -16.33 -5.23
CA MET A 52 8.78 -15.63 -5.67
C MET A 52 9.85 -16.63 -6.09
N PRO A 53 10.55 -16.43 -7.23
CA PRO A 53 11.65 -17.32 -7.58
C PRO A 53 12.74 -17.27 -6.49
N GLU A 54 13.43 -18.40 -6.29
CA GLU A 54 14.58 -18.47 -5.36
C GLU A 54 15.69 -17.50 -5.75
N ILE A 55 15.77 -17.12 -7.04
CA ILE A 55 16.67 -16.11 -7.56
C ILE A 55 15.83 -14.98 -8.14
N LEU A 56 16.00 -13.76 -7.61
CA LEU A 56 15.24 -12.61 -8.08
C LEU A 56 15.60 -12.25 -9.52
N PRO A 57 14.61 -11.82 -10.34
CA PRO A 57 14.86 -11.36 -11.70
C PRO A 57 15.61 -10.02 -11.73
N GLU A 58 15.46 -9.23 -10.67
CA GLU A 58 16.08 -7.92 -10.50
C GLU A 58 17.02 -7.95 -9.30
N ARG A 59 18.18 -7.31 -9.43
CA ARG A 59 19.15 -7.23 -8.34
C ARG A 59 18.59 -6.31 -7.23
N PRO A 60 18.53 -6.78 -5.97
CA PRO A 60 18.15 -5.91 -4.86
C PRO A 60 19.20 -4.82 -4.66
N ASN A 61 18.80 -3.72 -4.01
CA ASN A 61 19.72 -2.64 -3.68
C ASN A 61 20.73 -3.08 -2.61
N GLU A 62 20.27 -3.86 -1.63
CA GLU A 62 21.10 -4.43 -0.57
C GLU A 62 20.79 -5.92 -0.37
N GLY A 63 21.77 -6.68 0.12
CA GLY A 63 21.61 -8.10 0.41
C GLY A 63 21.77 -9.04 -0.81
N PRO A 64 21.53 -10.36 -0.61
CA PRO A 64 21.70 -11.37 -1.66
C PRO A 64 20.59 -11.31 -2.71
N ILE A 65 20.85 -11.80 -3.92
CA ILE A 65 19.81 -12.00 -4.95
C ILE A 65 18.96 -13.25 -4.68
N GLN A 66 19.47 -14.15 -3.85
CA GLN A 66 18.77 -15.36 -3.42
C GLN A 66 17.73 -15.03 -2.36
N VAL A 67 16.52 -15.55 -2.55
CA VAL A 67 15.39 -15.39 -1.65
C VAL A 67 15.20 -16.66 -0.84
N SER A 68 15.14 -16.51 0.48
CA SER A 68 14.70 -17.60 1.35
C SER A 68 13.17 -17.64 1.42
N PRO A 69 12.51 -18.79 1.19
CA PRO A 69 11.07 -18.94 1.37
C PRO A 69 10.54 -18.48 2.73
N ALA A 70 11.34 -18.67 3.78
CA ALA A 70 10.95 -18.29 5.14
C ALA A 70 11.08 -16.78 5.42
N ARG A 71 11.86 -16.03 4.63
CA ARG A 71 12.16 -14.60 4.90
C ARG A 71 11.60 -13.66 3.84
N GLY A 72 11.42 -14.11 2.61
CA GLY A 72 10.98 -13.25 1.52
C GLY A 72 12.01 -12.18 1.17
N ILE A 73 11.50 -11.00 0.83
CA ILE A 73 12.26 -9.78 0.56
C ILE A 73 11.78 -8.67 1.50
N ALA A 74 12.60 -7.67 1.73
CA ALA A 74 12.20 -6.44 2.40
C ALA A 74 12.13 -5.27 1.42
N MET A 75 11.26 -4.31 1.70
CA MET A 75 11.22 -3.02 1.01
C MET A 75 11.37 -1.90 2.03
N ILE A 76 12.39 -1.05 1.85
CA ILE A 76 12.71 0.04 2.78
C ILE A 76 12.66 1.35 2.01
N GLY A 77 12.06 2.38 2.58
CA GLY A 77 11.95 3.67 1.91
C GLY A 77 11.75 4.81 2.87
N ALA A 78 11.88 6.01 2.33
CA ALA A 78 11.63 7.26 3.03
C ALA A 78 10.71 8.11 2.16
N ARG A 79 9.60 8.59 2.75
CA ARG A 79 8.63 9.45 2.07
C ARG A 79 7.80 10.26 3.06
N PRO A 80 7.15 11.35 2.62
CA PRO A 80 6.14 12.04 3.42
C PRO A 80 5.00 11.11 3.86
N TRP A 81 4.20 11.60 4.82
CA TRP A 81 3.09 10.87 5.41
C TRP A 81 2.13 10.29 4.36
N VAL A 82 1.64 9.08 4.62
CA VAL A 82 0.73 8.34 3.75
C VAL A 82 -0.51 8.04 4.56
N ALA A 83 -1.69 8.35 4.02
CA ALA A 83 -2.93 7.92 4.64
C ALA A 83 -3.51 6.71 3.88
N LEU A 84 -4.07 5.77 4.64
CA LEU A 84 -4.71 4.57 4.11
C LEU A 84 -6.20 4.66 4.38
N TYR A 85 -7.01 4.71 3.32
CA TYR A 85 -8.45 4.91 3.39
C TYR A 85 -9.15 3.85 2.54
N ASN A 86 -9.91 2.96 3.17
CA ASN A 86 -10.63 1.89 2.49
C ASN A 86 -12.11 2.26 2.34
N ILE A 87 -12.70 1.92 1.20
CA ILE A 87 -14.09 2.24 0.89
C ILE A 87 -14.82 0.92 0.54
N PRO A 88 -15.73 0.43 1.40
CA PRO A 88 -16.53 -0.75 1.10
C PRO A 88 -17.51 -0.50 -0.05
N ILE A 89 -17.71 -1.53 -0.88
CA ILE A 89 -18.69 -1.59 -1.96
C ILE A 89 -19.57 -2.81 -1.70
N MET A 90 -20.89 -2.59 -1.63
CA MET A 90 -21.90 -3.62 -1.35
C MET A 90 -22.15 -4.50 -2.57
N SER A 91 -21.11 -5.21 -2.99
CA SER A 91 -21.11 -6.08 -4.15
C SER A 91 -19.98 -7.10 -4.07
N THR A 92 -20.24 -8.30 -4.56
CA THR A 92 -19.25 -9.37 -4.76
C THR A 92 -18.59 -9.32 -6.14
N ASP A 93 -18.94 -8.37 -7.01
CA ASP A 93 -18.31 -8.19 -8.33
C ASP A 93 -16.91 -7.57 -8.20
N VAL A 94 -15.93 -8.44 -7.98
CA VAL A 94 -14.51 -8.06 -7.91
C VAL A 94 -14.02 -7.43 -9.22
N ALA A 95 -14.61 -7.79 -10.37
CA ALA A 95 -14.21 -7.20 -11.64
C ALA A 95 -14.65 -5.74 -11.74
N ALA A 96 -15.88 -5.42 -11.34
CA ALA A 96 -16.36 -4.04 -11.21
C ALA A 96 -15.52 -3.24 -10.23
N THR A 97 -15.32 -3.76 -9.02
CA THR A 97 -14.53 -3.07 -7.99
C THR A 97 -13.10 -2.78 -8.46
N ARG A 98 -12.47 -3.68 -9.23
CA ARG A 98 -11.15 -3.43 -9.83
C ARG A 98 -11.16 -2.42 -10.98
N ARG A 99 -12.22 -2.37 -11.79
CA ARG A 99 -12.39 -1.33 -12.81
C ARG A 99 -12.49 0.05 -12.16
N ILE A 100 -13.36 0.18 -11.15
CA ILE A 100 -13.52 1.42 -10.39
C ILE A 100 -12.20 1.79 -9.71
N ALA A 101 -11.56 0.86 -9.01
CA ALA A 101 -10.25 1.11 -8.39
C ALA A 101 -9.26 1.68 -9.41
N ARG A 102 -9.13 1.05 -10.60
CA ARG A 102 -8.25 1.55 -11.66
C ARG A 102 -8.60 2.98 -12.06
N MET A 103 -9.88 3.30 -12.28
CA MET A 103 -10.33 4.65 -12.67
C MET A 103 -10.15 5.71 -11.58
N VAL A 104 -10.07 5.30 -10.31
CA VAL A 104 -9.74 6.19 -9.18
C VAL A 104 -8.23 6.43 -9.09
N SER A 105 -7.41 5.40 -9.38
CA SER A 105 -5.95 5.50 -9.26
C SER A 105 -5.33 6.50 -10.23
N ALA A 106 -4.29 7.20 -9.79
CA ALA A 106 -3.48 8.08 -10.64
C ALA A 106 -2.97 7.34 -11.90
N ARG A 107 -2.52 6.09 -11.73
CA ARG A 107 -2.03 5.26 -12.84
C ARG A 107 -3.10 4.94 -13.88
N GLY A 108 -4.37 4.89 -13.49
CA GLY A 108 -5.49 4.70 -14.41
C GLY A 108 -6.10 6.01 -14.92
N GLY A 109 -5.44 7.15 -14.69
CA GLY A 109 -5.92 8.48 -15.12
C GLY A 109 -6.88 9.14 -14.12
N GLY A 110 -7.00 8.62 -12.91
CA GLY A 110 -7.84 9.14 -11.85
C GLY A 110 -7.19 10.27 -11.04
N LEU A 111 -7.36 10.22 -9.72
CA LEU A 111 -6.89 11.26 -8.81
C LEU A 111 -5.35 11.23 -8.70
N PRO A 112 -4.67 12.38 -8.77
CA PRO A 112 -3.21 12.44 -8.63
C PRO A 112 -2.79 11.96 -7.25
N THR A 113 -1.62 11.34 -7.14
CA THR A 113 -1.07 10.83 -5.86
C THR A 113 -1.94 9.81 -5.14
N VAL A 114 -2.98 9.26 -5.77
CA VAL A 114 -3.81 8.19 -5.22
C VAL A 114 -3.45 6.88 -5.90
N GLN A 115 -3.16 5.87 -5.10
CA GLN A 115 -3.06 4.49 -5.56
C GLN A 115 -4.22 3.69 -4.95
N THR A 116 -4.74 2.72 -5.69
CA THR A 116 -5.89 1.93 -5.23
C THR A 116 -5.74 0.45 -5.58
N LEU A 117 -6.44 -0.39 -4.83
CA LEU A 117 -6.58 -1.82 -5.08
C LEU A 117 -8.05 -2.20 -4.85
N GLY A 118 -8.62 -2.97 -5.77
CA GLY A 118 -9.92 -3.62 -5.58
C GLY A 118 -9.74 -4.99 -4.94
N LEU A 119 -10.30 -5.18 -3.74
CA LEU A 119 -10.12 -6.35 -2.89
C LEU A 119 -11.47 -6.97 -2.52
N VAL A 120 -11.46 -8.25 -2.15
CA VAL A 120 -12.61 -8.91 -1.50
C VAL A 120 -12.65 -8.46 -0.04
N HIS A 121 -13.84 -8.20 0.49
CA HIS A 121 -14.04 -7.75 1.87
C HIS A 121 -15.20 -8.55 2.51
N GLY A 122 -14.87 -9.50 3.39
CA GLY A 122 -15.87 -10.44 3.91
C GLY A 122 -16.44 -11.37 2.82
N GLU A 123 -17.60 -11.97 3.09
CA GLU A 123 -18.25 -12.94 2.19
C GLU A 123 -19.06 -12.25 1.08
N ASP A 124 -19.71 -11.14 1.39
CA ASP A 124 -20.73 -10.51 0.53
C ASP A 124 -20.33 -9.13 -0.01
N SER A 125 -19.10 -8.67 0.24
CA SER A 125 -18.69 -7.34 -0.20
C SER A 125 -17.27 -7.31 -0.77
N THR A 126 -16.96 -6.18 -1.39
CA THR A 126 -15.62 -5.85 -1.86
C THR A 126 -15.24 -4.49 -1.30
N GLU A 127 -13.97 -4.11 -1.41
CA GLU A 127 -13.53 -2.78 -1.01
C GLU A 127 -12.50 -2.23 -1.98
N ILE A 128 -12.44 -0.90 -2.06
CA ILE A 128 -11.34 -0.18 -2.69
C ILE A 128 -10.42 0.29 -1.57
N ALA A 129 -9.29 -0.40 -1.42
CA ALA A 129 -8.21 0.07 -0.56
C ALA A 129 -7.47 1.21 -1.25
N CYS A 130 -7.40 2.39 -0.61
CA CYS A 130 -6.77 3.56 -1.19
C CYS A 130 -5.54 3.97 -0.37
N MET A 131 -4.40 4.10 -1.04
CA MET A 131 -3.23 4.77 -0.51
C MET A 131 -3.20 6.21 -1.03
N LEU A 132 -3.39 7.16 -0.11
CA LEU A 132 -3.25 8.60 -0.32
C LEU A 132 -1.78 8.96 -0.14
N LEU A 133 -1.04 9.08 -1.23
CA LEU A 133 0.40 9.33 -1.19
C LEU A 133 0.72 10.76 -0.74
N GLU A 134 -0.15 11.72 -1.04
CA GLU A 134 -0.07 13.11 -0.55
C GLU A 134 -1.43 13.54 0.01
N PRO A 135 -1.77 13.14 1.24
CA PRO A 135 -3.11 13.34 1.80
C PRO A 135 -3.50 14.82 1.98
N ASN A 136 -2.51 15.73 2.00
CA ASN A 136 -2.74 17.18 1.99
C ASN A 136 -3.17 17.73 0.62
N GLN A 137 -2.90 16.99 -0.47
CA GLN A 137 -3.31 17.36 -1.83
C GLN A 137 -4.65 16.70 -2.21
N VAL A 138 -4.79 15.42 -1.90
CA VAL A 138 -6.01 14.65 -2.13
C VAL A 138 -6.41 13.96 -0.83
N GLY A 139 -7.47 14.49 -0.21
CA GLY A 139 -8.04 13.94 1.01
C GLY A 139 -8.98 12.75 0.76
N ALA A 140 -9.36 12.09 1.85
CA ALA A 140 -10.28 10.96 1.84
C ALA A 140 -11.67 11.33 1.29
N ASP A 141 -12.14 12.56 1.54
CA ASP A 141 -13.39 13.10 1.00
C ASP A 141 -13.41 13.09 -0.53
N ARG A 142 -12.31 13.51 -1.17
CA ARG A 142 -12.20 13.53 -2.64
C ARG A 142 -12.16 12.13 -3.22
N VAL A 143 -11.53 11.19 -2.52
CA VAL A 143 -11.49 9.78 -2.93
C VAL A 143 -12.87 9.13 -2.77
N GLN A 144 -13.53 9.33 -1.62
CA GLN A 144 -14.89 8.86 -1.35
C GLN A 144 -15.85 9.32 -2.45
N ASN A 145 -15.93 10.63 -2.71
CA ASN A 145 -16.79 11.19 -3.73
C ASN A 145 -16.50 10.62 -5.13
N ARG A 146 -15.23 10.36 -5.45
CA ARG A 146 -14.84 9.80 -6.74
C ARG A 146 -15.27 8.34 -6.88
N VAL A 147 -15.14 7.55 -5.82
CA VAL A 147 -15.60 6.16 -5.78
C VAL A 147 -17.12 6.10 -5.88
N GLU A 148 -17.84 6.87 -5.06
CA GLU A 148 -19.31 6.92 -5.08
C GLU A 148 -19.85 7.26 -6.48
N LYS A 149 -19.27 8.26 -7.15
CA LYS A 149 -19.66 8.62 -8.52
C LYS A 149 -19.48 7.46 -9.50
N LEU A 150 -18.32 6.81 -9.49
CA LEU A 150 -18.01 5.72 -10.40
C LEU A 150 -18.84 4.46 -10.11
N ALA A 151 -19.09 4.19 -8.83
CA ALA A 151 -19.93 3.08 -8.40
C ALA A 151 -21.39 3.30 -8.81
N ALA A 152 -21.91 4.53 -8.68
CA ALA A 152 -23.26 4.88 -9.15
C ALA A 152 -23.42 4.71 -10.67
N GLU A 153 -22.38 4.99 -11.46
CA GLU A 153 -22.36 4.73 -12.91
C GLU A 153 -22.48 3.22 -13.23
N GLU A 154 -22.04 2.34 -12.32
CA GLU A 154 -22.19 0.87 -12.41
C GLU A 154 -23.39 0.33 -11.60
N GLY A 155 -24.19 1.19 -10.96
CA GLY A 155 -25.34 0.79 -10.13
C GLY A 155 -24.97 0.09 -8.83
N LEU A 156 -23.79 0.41 -8.26
CA LEU A 156 -23.27 -0.19 -7.04
C LEU A 156 -23.41 0.76 -5.84
N ASP A 157 -23.81 0.20 -4.71
CA ASP A 157 -23.89 0.93 -3.44
C ASP A 157 -22.54 0.96 -2.72
N VAL A 158 -22.20 2.11 -2.17
CA VAL A 158 -20.91 2.39 -1.51
C VAL A 158 -21.16 2.80 -0.08
N GLU A 159 -20.43 2.20 0.86
CA GLU A 159 -20.45 2.63 2.26
C GLU A 159 -19.45 3.75 2.53
N LYS A 160 -19.61 4.40 3.69
CA LYS A 160 -18.64 5.39 4.15
C LYS A 160 -17.29 4.72 4.40
N GLY A 161 -16.25 5.20 3.73
CA GLY A 161 -14.91 4.68 3.94
C GLY A 161 -14.32 5.02 5.32
N TYR A 162 -13.26 4.32 5.67
CA TYR A 162 -12.59 4.39 6.96
C TYR A 162 -11.07 4.40 6.80
N PHE A 163 -10.37 5.04 7.74
CA PHE A 163 -8.92 4.95 7.81
C PHE A 163 -8.50 3.63 8.47
N THR A 164 -7.49 2.97 7.91
CA THR A 164 -6.97 1.70 8.47
C THR A 164 -5.81 1.90 9.45
N ASP A 165 -5.33 3.14 9.59
CA ASP A 165 -4.22 3.50 10.47
C ASP A 165 -4.52 4.81 11.22
N PHE A 166 -3.67 5.14 12.17
CA PHE A 166 -3.75 6.38 12.95
C PHE A 166 -3.42 7.61 12.11
N SER A 167 -4.03 8.74 12.49
CA SER A 167 -3.61 10.03 11.96
C SER A 167 -2.24 10.44 12.53
N PRO A 168 -1.52 11.39 11.88
CA PRO A 168 -0.30 11.96 12.44
C PRO A 168 -0.46 12.45 13.87
N GLU A 169 -1.58 13.13 14.16
CA GLU A 169 -1.89 13.69 15.48
C GLU A 169 -2.08 12.57 16.51
N MET A 170 -2.81 11.51 16.15
CA MET A 170 -3.02 10.35 17.02
C MET A 170 -1.71 9.63 17.36
N ILE A 171 -0.75 9.57 16.42
CA ILE A 171 0.56 8.96 16.66
C ILE A 171 1.39 9.82 17.61
N VAL A 172 1.41 11.14 17.40
CA VAL A 172 2.10 12.06 18.29
C VAL A 172 1.50 11.98 19.69
N GLU A 173 0.18 12.01 19.82
CA GLU A 173 -0.51 11.88 21.10
C GLU A 173 -0.15 10.56 21.81
N LYS A 174 -0.20 9.43 21.09
CA LYS A 174 0.19 8.12 21.63
C LYS A 174 1.64 8.11 22.11
N TYR A 175 2.55 8.67 21.33
CA TYR A 175 3.95 8.78 21.71
C TYR A 175 4.13 9.61 22.99
N MET A 176 3.48 10.77 23.06
CA MET A 176 3.53 11.65 24.24
C MET A 176 2.97 10.94 25.49
N ASN A 177 1.88 10.19 25.34
CA ASN A 177 1.31 9.40 26.43
C ASN A 177 2.26 8.28 26.90
N LEU A 178 2.96 7.61 25.97
CA LEU A 178 3.94 6.57 26.28
C LEU A 178 5.13 7.11 27.09
N ILE A 179 5.70 8.25 26.70
CA ILE A 179 6.83 8.85 27.42
C ILE A 179 6.42 9.42 28.78
N ASN A 180 5.20 9.93 28.91
CA ASN A 180 4.70 10.42 30.20
C ASN A 180 4.36 9.28 31.16
N ALA A 181 3.83 8.16 30.66
CA ALA A 181 3.54 6.99 31.48
C ALA A 181 4.83 6.34 32.03
N THR A 182 5.91 6.33 31.24
CA THR A 182 7.22 5.83 31.69
C THR A 182 7.87 6.78 32.69
N ALA A 183 7.78 8.10 32.48
CA ALA A 183 8.31 9.09 33.42
C ALA A 183 7.60 9.11 34.80
N ASN A 184 6.35 8.66 34.88
CA ASN A 184 5.59 8.58 36.13
C ASN A 184 5.69 7.21 36.83
N ALA A 185 6.40 6.25 36.23
CA ALA A 185 6.60 4.91 36.78
C ALA A 185 7.94 4.75 37.53
N ASP A 186 8.80 5.77 37.47
CA ASP A 186 10.07 5.92 38.20
C ASP A 186 9.90 6.88 39.39
#